data_AF-A0AAP8BCL3-F1
#
_entry.id   AF-A0AAP8BCL3-F1
#
_cell.length_a   1.000
_cell.length_b   1.000
_cell.length_c   1.000
_cell.angle_alpha   90.00
_cell.angle_beta   90.00
_cell.angle_gamma   90.00
#
_symmetry.space_group_name_H-M   'P 1'
#
loop_
_entity.id
_entity.type
_entity.pdbx_description
1 polymer ?
#
loop_
_entity_poly.entity_id
_entity_poly.type
_entity_poly.pdbx_seq_one_letter_code
_entity_poly.pdbx_strand_id
1 'polypeptide(L)' 'MENYLKEKYRREKLEQIFNRTTKGESYFQCDSFRWKNIVFKHYNKIKRKEMSIEQLVSIIQKEGIAFT' A
#
# COMPACT_ATOMS: atom_id res chain seq x y z
N MET A 1 -9.35 7.54 -25.23
CA MET A 1 -9.85 6.18 -24.95
C MET A 1 -8.76 5.29 -24.31
N GLU A 2 -7.55 5.23 -24.87
CA GLU A 2 -6.45 4.37 -24.38
C GLU A 2 -6.02 4.59 -22.92
N ASN A 3 -5.93 5.83 -22.44
CA ASN A 3 -5.54 6.11 -21.06
C ASN A 3 -6.55 5.55 -20.04
N TYR A 4 -7.84 5.63 -20.34
CA TYR A 4 -8.91 5.15 -19.46
C TYR A 4 -8.88 3.62 -19.28
N LEU A 5 -8.58 2.89 -20.36
CA LEU A 5 -8.43 1.43 -20.33
C LEU A 5 -7.18 1.01 -19.54
N LYS A 6 -6.06 1.74 -19.67
CA LYS A 6 -4.85 1.52 -18.87
C LYS A 6 -5.07 1.78 -17.38
N GLU A 7 -5.81 2.84 -17.03
CA GLU A 7 -6.15 3.16 -15.65
C GLU A 7 -7.07 2.12 -15.02
N LYS A 8 -8.09 1.67 -15.76
CA LYS A 8 -8.99 0.60 -15.31
C LYS A 8 -8.24 -0.71 -15.07
N TYR A 9 -7.40 -1.13 -16.02
CA TYR A 9 -6.59 -2.34 -15.88
C TYR A 9 -5.59 -2.27 -14.72
N ARG A 10 -5.02 -1.08 -14.46
CA ARG A 10 -4.18 -0.84 -13.28
C ARG A 10 -4.97 -1.00 -11.99
N ARG A 11 -6.19 -0.46 -11.91
CA ARG A 11 -7.04 -0.62 -10.72
C ARG A 11 -7.41 -2.07 -10.48
N GLU A 12 -7.84 -2.80 -11.51
CA GLU A 12 -8.20 -4.22 -11.37
C GLU A 12 -7.01 -5.07 -10.91
N LYS A 13 -5.80 -4.82 -11.43
CA LYS A 13 -4.59 -5.49 -10.94
C LYS A 13 -4.26 -5.12 -9.49
N LEU A 14 -4.42 -3.85 -9.12
CA LEU A 14 -4.21 -3.40 -7.75
C LEU A 14 -5.21 -4.05 -6.79
N GLU A 15 -6.47 -4.15 -7.18
CA GLU A 15 -7.51 -4.82 -6.41
C GLU A 15 -7.19 -6.31 -6.21
N GLN A 16 -6.73 -7.02 -7.25
CA GLN A 16 -6.28 -8.41 -7.08
C GLN A 16 -5.10 -8.55 -6.12
N ILE A 17 -4.16 -7.60 -6.13
CA ILE A 17 -3.01 -7.59 -5.21
C ILE A 17 -3.47 -7.25 -3.78
N PHE A 18 -4.36 -6.27 -3.63
CA PHE A 18 -4.83 -5.79 -2.34
C PHE A 18 -5.83 -6.72 -1.67
N ASN A 19 -6.60 -7.49 -2.44
CA ASN A 19 -7.52 -8.51 -1.93
C ASN A 19 -6.79 -9.77 -1.44
N ARG A 20 -5.48 -9.89 -1.72
CA ARG A 20 -4.67 -11.00 -1.19
C ARG A 20 -4.38 -10.78 0.29
N THR A 21 -4.82 -11.73 1.12
CA THR A 21 -4.53 -11.77 2.55
C THR A 21 -3.04 -12.03 2.77
N THR A 22 -2.42 -11.16 3.55
CA THR A 22 -0.99 -11.16 3.91
C THR A 22 -0.89 -11.44 5.40
N LYS A 23 0.02 -12.33 5.79
CA LYS A 23 0.29 -12.61 7.20
C LYS A 23 0.74 -11.32 7.90
N GLY A 24 0.13 -11.00 9.03
CA GLY A 24 0.39 -9.77 9.76
C GLY A 24 -0.58 -8.62 9.47
N GLU A 25 -1.57 -8.81 8.58
CA GLU A 25 -2.62 -7.80 8.35
C GLU A 25 -3.41 -7.43 9.61
N SER A 26 -3.58 -8.39 10.53
CA SER A 26 -4.28 -8.16 11.80
C SER A 26 -3.59 -7.15 12.72
N TYR A 27 -2.31 -6.82 12.48
CA TYR A 27 -1.61 -5.78 13.23
C TYR A 27 -2.05 -4.38 12.80
N PHE A 28 -2.59 -4.22 11.59
CA PHE A 28 -3.07 -2.94 11.10
C PHE A 28 -4.54 -2.76 11.52
N GLN A 29 -4.81 -1.73 12.34
CA GLN A 29 -6.17 -1.37 12.75
C GLN A 29 -6.88 -0.54 11.67
N CYS A 30 -6.75 -0.94 10.40
CA CYS A 30 -7.33 -0.23 9.26
C CYS A 30 -7.55 -1.17 8.07
N ASP A 31 -8.41 -0.76 7.15
CA ASP A 31 -8.66 -1.48 5.90
C ASP A 31 -7.36 -1.83 5.19
N SER A 32 -7.28 -3.07 4.73
CA SER A 32 -6.20 -3.61 3.91
C SER A 32 -5.80 -2.68 2.76
N PHE A 33 -6.80 -2.05 2.15
CA PHE A 33 -6.61 -1.16 1.02
C PHE A 33 -5.80 0.09 1.37
N ARG A 34 -6.05 0.69 2.56
CA ARG A 34 -5.42 1.96 2.95
C ARG A 34 -3.92 1.80 3.17
N TRP A 35 -3.52 0.84 4.02
CA TRP A 35 -2.10 0.64 4.31
C TRP A 35 -1.35 0.06 3.09
N LYS A 36 -1.96 -0.86 2.33
CA LYS A 36 -1.32 -1.41 1.11
C LYS A 36 -1.12 -0.34 0.04
N ASN A 37 -2.02 0.63 -0.10
CA ASN A 37 -1.86 1.75 -1.03
C ASN A 37 -0.68 2.65 -0.64
N ILE A 38 -0.50 2.94 0.66
CA ILE A 38 0.64 3.72 1.15
C ILE A 38 1.94 2.96 0.87
N VAL A 39 2.02 1.67 1.22
CA VAL A 39 3.18 0.83 0.92
C VAL A 39 3.47 0.79 -0.57
N PHE A 40 2.45 0.65 -1.42
CA PHE A 40 2.60 0.60 -2.87
C PHE A 40 3.18 1.92 -3.44
N LYS A 41 2.68 3.07 -2.99
CA LYS A 41 3.20 4.40 -3.40
C LYS A 41 4.68 4.57 -3.05
N HIS A 42 5.10 4.04 -1.91
CA HIS A 42 6.47 4.15 -1.41
C HIS A 42 7.38 2.97 -1.79
N TYR A 43 6.82 1.91 -2.40
CA TYR A 43 7.55 0.67 -2.72
C TYR A 43 8.81 0.91 -3.57
N ASN A 44 8.72 1.78 -4.58
CA ASN A 44 9.88 2.09 -5.42
C ASN A 44 11.01 2.75 -4.62
N LYS A 45 10.69 3.60 -3.65
CA LYS A 45 11.68 4.26 -2.78
C LYS A 45 12.32 3.26 -1.83
N ILE A 46 11.53 2.35 -1.26
CA ILE A 46 12.03 1.26 -0.42
C ILE A 46 12.96 0.33 -1.21
N LYS A 47 12.54 -0.06 -2.42
CA LYS A 47 13.34 -0.91 -3.31
C LYS A 47 14.68 -0.27 -3.69
N ARG A 48 14.70 1.04 -3.89
CA ARG A 48 15.90 1.83 -4.17
C ARG A 48 16.72 2.16 -2.90
N LYS A 49 16.28 1.71 -1.73
CA LYS A 49 16.87 2.03 -0.41
C LYS A 49 16.90 3.53 -0.10
N GLU A 50 16.04 4.31 -0.75
CA GLU A 50 15.85 5.75 -0.47
C GLU A 50 14.95 5.99 0.76
N MET A 51 14.25 4.94 1.21
CA MET A 51 13.34 4.99 2.35
C MET A 51 13.44 3.70 3.16
N SER A 52 13.64 3.84 4.46
CA SER A 52 13.64 2.71 5.40
C SER A 52 12.21 2.29 5.77
N ILE A 53 12.06 1.06 6.25
CA ILE A 53 10.77 0.54 6.73
C ILE A 53 10.26 1.37 7.92
N GLU A 54 11.13 1.84 8.79
CA GLU A 54 10.75 2.72 9.92
C GLU A 54 10.12 4.04 9.45
N GLN A 55 10.67 4.63 8.37
CA GLN A 55 10.07 5.83 7.78
C GLN A 55 8.71 5.53 7.15
N LEU A 56 8.56 4.36 6.52
CA LEU A 56 7.27 3.92 6.01
C LEU A 56 6.24 3.75 7.14
N VAL A 57 6.63 3.13 8.26
CA VAL A 57 5.77 2.99 9.44
C VAL A 57 5.37 4.36 9.98
N SER A 58 6.32 5.31 10.09
CA SER A 58 6.02 6.68 10.52
C SER A 58 5.02 7.38 9.58
N ILE A 59 5.12 7.18 8.26
CA ILE A 59 4.15 7.71 7.29
C ILE A 59 2.76 7.07 7.49
N ILE A 60 2.72 5.76 7.69
CA ILE A 60 1.46 5.03 7.93
C ILE A 60 0.79 5.53 9.23
N GLN A 61 1.56 5.75 10.30
CA GLN A 61 1.06 6.34 11.54
C GLN A 61 0.56 7.78 11.34
N LYS A 62 1.27 8.60 10.56
CA LYS A 62 0.86 9.98 10.23
C LYS A 62 -0.45 10.03 9.43
N GLU A 63 -0.70 9.04 8.59
CA GLU A 63 -1.98 8.87 7.88
C GLU A 63 -3.11 8.35 8.80
N GLY A 64 -2.84 8.21 10.10
CA GLY A 64 -3.83 7.81 11.11
C GLY A 64 -4.08 6.31 11.19
N ILE A 65 -3.19 5.48 10.64
CA ILE A 65 -3.29 4.03 10.73
C ILE A 65 -2.53 3.58 11.98
N ALA A 66 -3.28 3.12 12.97
CA ALA A 66 -2.74 2.55 14.18
C ALA A 66 -2.31 1.09 13.95
N PHE A 67 -1.32 0.68 14.73
CA PHE A 67 -0.82 -0.68 14.79
C PHE A 67 -1.16 -1.25 16.18
N THR A 68 -1.56 -2.53 16.24
CA THR A 68 -1.82 -3.27 17.49
C THR A 68 -0.61 -4.03 17.95
#